data_AF-A0AAD5X446-F1
#
_entry.id   AF-A0AAD5X446-F1
#
_cell.length_a   1.000
_cell.length_b   1.000
_cell.length_c   1.000
_cell.angle_alpha   90.00
_cell.angle_beta   90.00
_cell.angle_gamma   90.00
#
_symmetry.space_group_name_H-M   'P 1'
#
loop_
_entity.id
_entity.type
_entity.pdbx_description
1 polymer ?
#
loop_
_entity_poly.entity_id
_entity_poly.type
_entity_poly.pdbx_seq_one_letter_code
_entity_poly.pdbx_strand_id
1 'polypeptide(L)'
;MSSAALTAPTPDDRRFVSEAALDFLIIEMVQQMHQSPDETENDKEASYFKLETLGYRVGAALVERFTKDRPRFLDNLDVVKFICKEFWLTLFKKQIDNLKTNHRGVYVLTDNNFRWFLRMATDGGTAETGRQAFPYLAFPCGLIRGALSNLGVASVVIAEVSNIPQCTFQIKISKT
;
A
#
# COMPACT_ATOMS: atom_id res chain seq x y z
N MET A 1 -18.58 -49.49 14.63
CA MET A 1 -18.99 -48.10 14.37
C MET A 1 -18.44 -47.23 15.48
N SER A 2 -17.33 -46.52 15.25
CA SER A 2 -16.81 -45.52 16.18
C SER A 2 -16.77 -44.19 15.44
N SER A 3 -17.64 -43.29 15.85
CA SER A 3 -17.79 -41.95 15.27
C SER A 3 -16.55 -41.13 15.64
N ALA A 4 -15.78 -40.72 14.62
CA ALA A 4 -14.73 -39.73 14.81
C ALA A 4 -15.40 -38.38 15.07
N ALA A 5 -15.38 -37.95 16.33
CA ALA A 5 -15.80 -36.61 16.71
C ALA A 5 -14.92 -35.59 15.97
N LEU A 6 -15.55 -34.77 15.14
CA LEU A 6 -14.97 -33.57 14.54
C LEU A 6 -14.48 -32.67 15.69
N THR A 7 -13.17 -32.62 15.88
CA THR A 7 -12.51 -31.70 16.80
C THR A 7 -12.91 -30.26 16.46
N ALA A 8 -13.43 -29.55 17.46
CA ALA A 8 -13.81 -28.14 17.35
C ALA A 8 -12.61 -27.28 16.90
N PRO A 9 -12.84 -26.19 16.14
CA PRO A 9 -11.78 -25.27 15.74
C PRO A 9 -11.14 -24.64 16.98
N THR A 10 -9.81 -24.67 17.03
CA THR A 10 -8.98 -24.09 18.09
C THR A 10 -9.15 -22.57 18.20
N PRO A 11 -8.84 -21.96 19.37
CA PRO A 11 -8.88 -20.50 19.53
C PRO A 11 -7.97 -19.85 18.49
N ASP A 12 -8.43 -18.73 17.94
CA ASP A 12 -7.75 -17.94 16.91
C ASP A 12 -6.33 -17.56 17.39
N ASP A 13 -5.32 -18.31 16.95
CA ASP A 13 -3.90 -18.16 17.34
C ASP A 13 -3.26 -16.93 16.63
N ARG A 14 -4.04 -15.86 16.48
CA ARG A 14 -3.62 -14.61 15.85
C ARG A 14 -2.69 -13.90 16.80
N ARG A 15 -1.40 -13.94 16.46
CA ARG A 15 -0.38 -13.12 17.09
C ARG A 15 -0.60 -11.66 16.66
N PHE A 16 -0.71 -10.78 17.64
CA PHE A 16 -0.80 -9.34 17.42
C PHE A 16 0.56 -8.69 17.60
N VAL A 17 0.84 -7.67 16.81
CA VAL A 17 2.03 -6.81 16.91
C VAL A 17 1.56 -5.37 17.06
N SER A 18 2.29 -4.56 17.81
CA SER A 18 2.01 -3.12 17.96
C SER A 18 2.10 -2.40 16.62
N GLU A 19 1.14 -1.53 16.30
CA GLU A 19 1.15 -0.68 15.10
C GLU A 19 2.42 0.17 15.04
N ALA A 20 2.88 0.68 16.19
CA ALA A 20 4.11 1.47 16.29
C ALA A 20 5.35 0.71 15.81
N ALA A 21 5.37 -0.64 15.90
CA ALA A 21 6.50 -1.42 15.40
C ALA A 21 6.60 -1.33 13.87
N LEU A 22 5.46 -1.29 13.17
CA LEU A 22 5.44 -1.08 11.72
C LEU A 22 5.83 0.36 11.37
N ASP A 23 5.34 1.34 12.12
CA ASP A 23 5.70 2.75 11.89
C ASP A 23 7.21 2.96 12.02
N PHE A 24 7.83 2.47 13.10
CA PHE A 24 9.28 2.56 13.29
C PHE A 24 10.07 1.78 12.23
N LEU A 25 9.59 0.60 11.83
CA LEU A 25 10.20 -0.16 10.74
C LEU A 25 10.21 0.64 9.44
N ILE A 26 9.09 1.25 9.07
CA ILE A 26 8.98 2.03 7.83
C ILE A 26 9.86 3.28 7.88
N ILE A 27 9.88 3.99 9.02
CA ILE A 27 10.77 5.15 9.22
C ILE A 27 12.23 4.75 8.99
N GLU A 28 12.69 3.70 9.65
CA GLU A 28 14.07 3.24 9.56
C GLU A 28 14.41 2.70 8.15
N MET A 29 13.49 1.95 7.53
CA MET A 29 13.66 1.46 6.16
C MET A 29 13.85 2.59 5.15
N VAL A 30 13.02 3.64 5.25
CA VAL A 30 13.16 4.82 4.38
C VAL A 30 14.47 5.53 4.68
N GLN A 31 14.79 5.77 5.96
CA GLN A 31 16.02 6.48 6.36
C GLN A 31 17.29 5.76 5.90
N GLN A 32 17.43 4.46 6.14
CA GLN A 32 18.61 3.68 5.73
C GLN A 32 18.86 3.73 4.23
N MET A 33 17.79 3.79 3.43
CA MET A 33 17.92 3.82 1.97
C MET A 33 18.29 5.20 1.44
N HIS A 34 18.21 6.26 2.26
CA HIS A 34 18.63 7.63 1.92
C HIS A 34 20.00 8.01 2.53
N GLN A 35 20.73 7.09 3.17
CA GLN A 35 22.02 7.38 3.82
C GLN A 35 23.21 7.58 2.85
N SER A 36 22.99 7.80 1.55
CA SER A 36 24.11 8.06 0.62
C SER A 36 24.50 9.54 0.68
N PRO A 37 25.76 9.89 1.04
CA PRO A 37 26.21 11.28 1.11
C PRO A 37 26.27 11.99 -0.27
N ASP A 38 26.30 11.22 -1.37
CA ASP A 38 26.26 11.70 -2.75
C ASP A 38 24.92 11.30 -3.40
N GLU A 39 23.79 11.84 -2.93
CA GLU A 39 22.46 11.48 -3.44
C GLU A 39 22.26 11.95 -4.91
N THR A 40 22.62 11.10 -5.87
CA THR A 40 22.22 11.33 -7.26
C THR A 40 20.74 11.03 -7.44
N GLU A 41 20.11 11.63 -8.46
CA GLU A 41 18.71 11.33 -8.82
C GLU A 41 18.50 9.83 -9.07
N ASN A 42 19.51 9.17 -9.67
CA ASN A 42 19.52 7.73 -9.92
C ASN A 42 19.52 6.89 -8.63
N ASP A 43 20.19 7.33 -7.57
CA ASP A 43 20.18 6.64 -6.27
C ASP A 43 18.83 6.74 -5.57
N LYS A 44 18.14 7.88 -5.72
CA LYS A 44 16.78 8.08 -5.22
C LYS A 44 15.79 7.18 -5.94
N GLU A 45 15.88 7.09 -7.26
CA GLU A 45 15.06 6.18 -8.06
C GLU A 45 15.31 4.72 -7.69
N ALA A 46 16.58 4.31 -7.55
CA ALA A 46 16.94 2.95 -7.16
C ALA A 46 16.41 2.59 -5.76
N SER A 47 16.47 3.54 -4.83
CA SER A 47 15.95 3.37 -3.46
C SER A 47 14.43 3.29 -3.44
N TYR A 48 13.76 4.16 -4.21
CA TYR A 48 12.31 4.09 -4.41
C TYR A 48 11.90 2.73 -4.97
N PHE A 49 12.57 2.26 -6.03
CA PHE A 49 12.25 0.98 -6.68
C PHE A 49 12.42 -0.22 -5.73
N LYS A 50 13.45 -0.21 -4.88
CA LYS A 50 13.67 -1.26 -3.87
C LYS A 50 12.53 -1.30 -2.84
N LEU A 51 12.10 -0.14 -2.30
CA LEU A 51 10.98 -0.05 -1.36
C LEU A 51 9.66 -0.47 -2.02
N GLU A 52 9.44 -0.04 -3.25
CA GLU A 52 8.29 -0.43 -4.06
C GLU A 52 8.26 -1.95 -4.29
N THR A 53 9.40 -2.56 -4.60
CA THR A 53 9.51 -4.02 -4.79
C THR A 53 9.20 -4.78 -3.50
N LEU A 54 9.62 -4.29 -2.33
CA LEU A 54 9.23 -4.87 -1.04
C LEU A 54 7.71 -4.79 -0.84
N GLY A 55 7.13 -3.61 -1.08
CA GLY A 55 5.68 -3.41 -1.04
C GLY A 55 4.94 -4.35 -1.98
N TYR A 56 5.45 -4.55 -3.20
CA TYR A 56 4.88 -5.44 -4.21
C TYR A 56 4.75 -6.88 -3.70
N ARG A 57 5.82 -7.43 -3.10
CA ARG A 57 5.79 -8.80 -2.57
C ARG A 57 4.82 -8.94 -1.41
N VAL A 58 4.78 -7.94 -0.52
CA VAL A 58 3.84 -7.92 0.61
C VAL A 58 2.39 -7.80 0.11
N GLY A 59 2.13 -6.92 -0.85
CA GLY A 59 0.80 -6.70 -1.41
C GLY A 59 0.22 -7.94 -2.08
N ALA A 60 1.04 -8.63 -2.87
CA ALA A 60 0.67 -9.91 -3.49
C ALA A 60 0.33 -10.97 -2.43
N ALA A 61 1.20 -11.16 -1.43
CA ALA A 61 0.98 -12.16 -0.38
C ALA A 61 -0.26 -11.86 0.50
N LEU A 62 -0.49 -10.58 0.83
CA LEU A 62 -1.65 -10.17 1.62
C LEU A 62 -2.96 -10.41 0.87
N VAL A 63 -3.01 -10.10 -0.43
CA VAL A 63 -4.24 -10.27 -1.18
C VAL A 63 -4.59 -11.75 -1.36
N GLU A 64 -3.61 -12.64 -1.59
CA GLU A 64 -3.86 -14.09 -1.60
C GLU A 64 -4.59 -14.56 -0.35
N ARG A 65 -4.14 -14.08 0.82
CA ARG A 65 -4.76 -14.40 2.11
C ARG A 65 -6.16 -13.81 2.23
N PHE A 66 -6.36 -12.56 1.83
CA PHE A 66 -7.64 -11.85 2.02
C PHE A 66 -8.72 -12.23 1.02
N THR A 67 -8.35 -12.80 -0.13
CA THR A 67 -9.30 -13.20 -1.17
C THR A 67 -9.43 -14.70 -1.34
N LYS A 68 -8.79 -15.50 -0.47
CA LYS A 68 -8.81 -16.97 -0.54
C LYS A 68 -10.20 -17.57 -0.69
N ASP A 69 -11.15 -17.13 0.14
CA ASP A 69 -12.51 -17.67 0.20
C ASP A 69 -13.52 -16.76 -0.51
N ARG A 70 -13.03 -15.83 -1.33
CA ARG A 70 -13.85 -14.84 -2.04
C ARG A 70 -14.22 -15.35 -3.44
N PRO A 71 -15.45 -15.11 -3.92
CA PRO A 71 -15.74 -15.18 -5.36
C PRO A 71 -14.77 -14.31 -6.16
N ARG A 72 -14.45 -14.75 -7.39
CA ARG A 72 -13.57 -13.98 -8.29
C ARG A 72 -14.21 -12.63 -8.62
N PHE A 73 -13.37 -11.61 -8.73
CA PHE A 73 -13.80 -10.30 -9.22
C PHE A 73 -14.22 -10.39 -10.69
N LEU A 74 -15.26 -9.66 -11.05
CA LEU A 74 -15.83 -9.67 -12.40
C LEU A 74 -15.15 -8.66 -13.32
N ASP A 75 -14.73 -7.52 -12.77
CA ASP A 75 -14.07 -6.47 -13.52
C ASP A 75 -12.99 -5.74 -12.71
N ASN A 76 -12.21 -4.91 -13.42
CA ASN A 76 -11.13 -4.13 -12.83
C ASN A 76 -11.62 -3.07 -11.82
N LEU A 77 -12.82 -2.53 -12.00
CA LEU A 77 -13.36 -1.53 -11.09
C LEU A 77 -13.67 -2.15 -9.72
N ASP A 78 -14.19 -3.38 -9.70
CA ASP A 78 -14.48 -4.11 -8.47
C ASP A 78 -13.20 -4.51 -7.73
N VAL A 79 -12.15 -4.88 -8.46
CA VAL A 79 -10.80 -5.04 -7.89
C VAL A 79 -10.32 -3.74 -7.23
N VAL A 80 -10.41 -2.61 -7.92
CA VAL A 80 -9.97 -1.31 -7.36
C VAL A 80 -10.84 -0.90 -6.16
N LYS A 81 -12.15 -1.14 -6.17
CA LYS A 81 -13.02 -0.90 -5.00
C LYS A 81 -12.62 -1.76 -3.81
N PHE A 82 -12.25 -3.03 -4.02
CA PHE A 82 -11.71 -3.89 -2.97
C PHE A 82 -10.43 -3.29 -2.37
N ILE A 83 -9.52 -2.80 -3.21
CA ILE A 83 -8.31 -2.09 -2.74
C ILE A 83 -8.70 -0.92 -1.84
N CYS A 84 -9.63 -0.05 -2.29
CA CYS A 84 -10.06 1.13 -1.55
C CYS A 84 -10.75 0.85 -0.21
N LYS A 85 -11.53 -0.24 -0.13
CA LYS A 85 -12.47 -0.47 0.97
C LYS A 85 -12.03 -1.52 1.99
N GLU A 86 -11.31 -2.53 1.56
CA GLU A 86 -10.98 -3.69 2.40
C GLU A 86 -9.47 -3.85 2.57
N PHE A 87 -8.72 -3.78 1.47
CA PHE A 87 -7.27 -3.84 1.53
C PHE A 87 -6.71 -2.64 2.30
N TRP A 88 -7.14 -1.42 1.95
CA TRP A 88 -6.74 -0.20 2.66
C TRP A 88 -7.20 -0.20 4.13
N LEU A 89 -8.42 -0.67 4.40
CA LEU A 89 -8.95 -0.81 5.75
C LEU A 89 -8.08 -1.75 6.59
N THR A 90 -7.58 -2.82 6.01
CA THR A 90 -6.76 -3.79 6.74
C THR A 90 -5.41 -3.18 7.12
N LEU A 91 -4.80 -2.43 6.21
CA LEU A 91 -3.49 -1.80 6.37
C LEU A 91 -3.53 -0.56 7.26
N PHE A 92 -4.46 0.36 7.01
CA PHE A 92 -4.48 1.70 7.61
C PHE A 92 -5.69 1.95 8.51
N LYS A 93 -6.51 0.92 8.78
CA LYS A 93 -7.71 1.02 9.63
C LYS A 93 -8.68 2.13 9.18
N LYS A 94 -8.65 2.46 7.89
CA LYS A 94 -9.55 3.40 7.22
C LYS A 94 -9.68 3.03 5.74
N GLN A 95 -10.74 3.52 5.10
CA GLN A 95 -10.90 3.40 3.64
C GLN A 95 -10.22 4.58 2.93
N ILE A 96 -9.96 4.40 1.63
CA ILE A 96 -9.61 5.52 0.75
C ILE A 96 -10.77 6.52 0.72
N ASP A 97 -10.47 7.81 0.86
CA ASP A 97 -11.48 8.85 0.96
C ASP A 97 -12.18 9.12 -0.38
N ASN A 98 -11.43 9.11 -1.49
CA ASN A 98 -12.01 9.32 -2.82
C ASN A 98 -11.42 8.36 -3.86
N LEU A 99 -12.30 7.82 -4.71
CA LEU A 99 -11.93 7.07 -5.91
C LEU A 99 -12.49 7.80 -7.13
N LYS A 100 -11.61 8.29 -8.00
CA LYS A 100 -11.97 8.83 -9.32
C LYS A 100 -11.50 7.86 -10.41
N THR A 101 -12.23 7.77 -11.51
CA THR A 101 -11.81 7.00 -12.69
C THR A 101 -12.22 7.72 -13.97
N ASN A 102 -11.44 7.54 -15.02
CA ASN A 102 -11.82 7.99 -16.36
C ASN A 102 -12.58 6.91 -17.16
N HIS A 103 -12.93 5.78 -16.53
CA HIS A 103 -13.55 4.60 -17.15
C HIS A 103 -12.75 3.99 -18.33
N ARG A 104 -11.49 4.40 -18.50
CA ARG A 104 -10.56 3.95 -19.55
C ARG A 104 -9.27 3.38 -18.95
N GLY A 105 -9.39 2.74 -17.79
CA GLY A 105 -8.27 2.08 -17.11
C GLY A 105 -7.37 3.00 -16.28
N VAL A 106 -7.75 4.25 -16.02
CA VAL A 106 -7.05 5.12 -15.07
C VAL A 106 -7.93 5.38 -13.85
N TYR A 107 -7.35 5.21 -12.67
CA TYR A 107 -7.99 5.43 -11.38
C TYR A 107 -7.10 6.33 -10.54
N VAL A 108 -7.70 7.20 -9.73
CA VAL A 108 -7.00 8.04 -8.77
C VAL A 108 -7.64 7.83 -7.42
N LEU A 109 -6.85 7.31 -6.49
CA LEU A 109 -7.21 7.09 -5.10
C LEU A 109 -6.65 8.27 -4.30
N THR A 110 -7.48 8.89 -3.47
CA THR A 110 -7.05 9.98 -2.58
C THR A 110 -7.24 9.56 -1.13
N ASP A 111 -6.17 9.60 -0.36
CA ASP A 111 -6.21 9.49 1.10
C ASP A 111 -5.92 10.87 1.68
N ASN A 112 -6.91 11.48 2.33
CA ASN A 112 -6.80 12.83 2.89
C ASN A 112 -5.98 12.90 4.18
N ASN A 113 -5.87 11.77 4.89
CA ASN A 113 -5.25 11.67 6.20
C ASN A 113 -4.41 10.40 6.25
N PHE A 114 -3.40 10.34 5.37
CA PHE A 114 -2.58 9.15 5.23
C PHE A 114 -1.80 8.92 6.53
N ARG A 115 -2.00 7.76 7.17
CA ARG A 115 -1.57 7.54 8.57
C ARG A 115 -0.09 7.78 8.79
N TRP A 116 0.75 7.34 7.86
CA TRP A 116 2.20 7.50 7.96
C TRP A 116 2.65 8.96 7.82
N PHE A 117 1.79 9.85 7.33
CA PHE A 117 2.06 11.27 7.22
C PHE A 117 1.62 12.08 8.45
N LEU A 118 0.73 11.54 9.29
CA LEU A 118 0.11 12.28 10.40
C LEU A 118 1.11 12.78 11.45
N ARG A 119 2.26 12.11 11.59
CA ARG A 119 3.30 12.46 12.56
C ARG A 119 4.55 13.05 11.93
N MET A 120 4.54 13.26 10.60
CA MET A 120 5.66 13.93 9.94
C MET A 120 5.61 15.42 10.21
N ALA A 121 6.70 15.93 10.76
CA ALA A 121 6.96 17.33 10.95
C ALA A 121 8.40 17.61 10.54
N THR A 122 8.61 18.70 9.82
CA THR A 122 9.93 19.17 9.41
C THR A 122 10.01 20.68 9.64
N ASP A 123 11.22 21.19 9.92
CA ASP A 123 11.44 22.62 10.17
C ASP A 123 11.34 23.48 8.89
N GLY A 124 11.31 22.84 7.71
CA GLY A 124 11.42 23.49 6.41
C GLY A 124 10.11 23.92 5.73
N GLY A 125 8.97 23.90 6.45
CA GLY A 125 7.66 24.23 5.90
C GLY A 125 7.11 23.18 4.91
N THR A 126 5.91 23.42 4.38
CA THR A 126 5.09 22.41 3.67
C THR A 126 5.77 21.78 2.45
N ALA A 127 6.51 22.57 1.67
CA ALA A 127 7.21 22.08 0.48
C ALA A 127 8.35 21.11 0.84
N GLU A 128 9.12 21.42 1.89
CA GLU A 128 10.18 20.54 2.36
C GLU A 128 9.63 19.28 3.00
N THR A 129 8.59 19.41 3.83
CA THR A 129 7.90 18.24 4.40
C THR A 129 7.39 17.33 3.28
N GLY A 130 6.83 17.88 2.21
CA GLY A 130 6.37 17.12 1.05
C GLY A 130 7.48 16.33 0.36
N ARG A 131 8.65 16.94 0.15
CA ARG A 131 9.83 16.27 -0.43
C ARG A 131 10.31 15.10 0.43
N GLN A 132 10.38 15.29 1.75
CA GLN A 132 10.80 14.25 2.68
C GLN A 132 9.76 13.14 2.87
N ALA A 133 8.48 13.45 2.64
CA ALA A 133 7.39 12.49 2.72
C ALA A 133 7.28 11.58 1.49
N PHE A 134 7.69 12.06 0.30
CA PHE A 134 7.52 11.31 -0.94
C PHE A 134 8.07 9.87 -0.92
N PRO A 135 9.27 9.59 -0.37
CA PRO A 135 9.80 8.23 -0.32
C PRO A 135 8.96 7.24 0.48
N TYR A 136 8.18 7.71 1.47
CA TYR A 136 7.27 6.88 2.25
C TYR A 136 6.08 6.35 1.42
N LEU A 137 5.86 6.86 0.22
CA LEU A 137 4.82 6.37 -0.71
C LEU A 137 5.30 5.21 -1.60
N ALA A 138 6.62 4.93 -1.66
CA ALA A 138 7.16 3.84 -2.47
C ALA A 138 6.60 2.48 -2.06
N PHE A 139 6.64 2.17 -0.76
CA PHE A 139 6.13 0.89 -0.25
C PHE A 139 4.61 0.74 -0.44
N PRO A 140 3.75 1.75 -0.17
CA PRO A 140 2.33 1.73 -0.51
C PRO A 140 2.02 1.58 -2.01
N CYS A 141 2.81 2.21 -2.90
CA CYS A 141 2.71 1.96 -4.34
C CYS A 141 2.90 0.48 -4.66
N GLY A 142 3.95 -0.11 -4.08
CA GLY A 142 4.21 -1.54 -4.16
C GLY A 142 3.05 -2.38 -3.67
N LEU A 143 2.53 -2.10 -2.47
CA LEU A 143 1.39 -2.83 -1.89
C LEU A 143 0.20 -2.87 -2.86
N ILE A 144 -0.16 -1.72 -3.43
CA ILE A 144 -1.26 -1.61 -4.39
C ILE A 144 -0.91 -2.41 -5.66
N ARG A 145 0.26 -2.20 -6.26
CA ARG A 145 0.65 -2.86 -7.52
C ARG A 145 0.72 -4.38 -7.37
N GLY A 146 1.28 -4.87 -6.26
CA GLY A 146 1.37 -6.29 -5.94
C GLY A 146 0.01 -6.94 -5.77
N ALA A 147 -0.88 -6.28 -5.02
CA ALA A 147 -2.24 -6.75 -4.84
C ALA A 147 -3.01 -6.80 -6.18
N LEU A 148 -2.91 -5.74 -7.00
CA LEU A 148 -3.53 -5.70 -8.33
C LEU A 148 -2.99 -6.79 -9.24
N SER A 149 -1.67 -6.98 -9.31
CA SER A 149 -1.05 -8.01 -10.14
C SER A 149 -1.52 -9.40 -9.76
N ASN A 150 -1.60 -9.70 -8.47
CA ASN A 150 -2.03 -11.02 -8.00
C ASN A 150 -3.54 -11.27 -8.19
N LEU A 151 -4.33 -10.20 -8.34
CA LEU A 151 -5.72 -10.26 -8.78
C LEU A 151 -5.88 -10.26 -10.31
N GLY A 152 -4.78 -10.37 -11.06
CA GLY A 152 -4.80 -10.45 -12.53
C GLY A 152 -4.86 -9.10 -13.24
N VAL A 153 -4.63 -7.98 -12.53
CA VAL A 153 -4.67 -6.61 -13.08
C VAL A 153 -3.25 -6.05 -13.20
N ALA A 154 -2.65 -6.20 -14.38
CA ALA A 154 -1.37 -5.58 -14.68
C ALA A 154 -1.52 -4.05 -14.70
N SER A 155 -0.71 -3.34 -13.91
CA SER A 155 -0.84 -1.90 -13.73
C SER A 155 0.46 -1.22 -13.33
N VAL A 156 0.50 0.09 -13.55
CA VAL A 156 1.50 1.00 -13.01
C VAL A 156 0.83 1.86 -11.94
N VAL A 157 1.49 2.02 -10.79
CA VAL A 157 1.02 2.86 -9.68
C VAL A 157 2.02 3.98 -9.48
N ILE A 158 1.54 5.22 -9.53
CA ILE A 158 2.32 6.43 -9.28
C ILE A 158 1.66 7.16 -8.12
N ALA A 159 2.44 7.63 -7.16
CA ALA A 159 1.91 8.38 -6.04
C ALA A 159 2.44 9.81 -6.01
N GLU A 160 1.65 10.70 -5.44
CA GLU A 160 2.00 12.10 -5.26
C GLU A 160 1.66 12.55 -3.84
N VAL A 161 2.50 13.45 -3.31
CA VAL A 161 2.22 14.19 -2.08
C VAL A 161 1.59 15.51 -2.49
N SER A 162 0.29 15.69 -2.24
CA SER A 162 -0.40 16.95 -2.57
C SER A 162 -0.15 17.99 -1.48
N ASN A 163 -0.63 17.71 -0.26
CA ASN A 163 -0.42 18.53 0.94
C ASN A 163 -0.51 17.59 2.13
N ILE A 164 0.57 17.44 2.92
CA ILE A 164 0.55 16.56 4.09
C ILE A 164 -0.60 16.93 5.02
N PRO A 165 -1.41 15.95 5.48
CA PRO A 165 -1.21 14.50 5.41
C PRO A 165 -1.86 13.79 4.20
N GLN A 166 -2.32 14.52 3.18
CA GLN A 166 -2.95 13.97 1.98
C GLN A 166 -1.92 13.41 0.99
N CYS A 167 -2.24 12.25 0.41
CA CYS A 167 -1.55 11.69 -0.74
C CYS A 167 -2.54 11.14 -1.77
N THR A 168 -2.06 10.94 -2.99
CA THR A 168 -2.81 10.29 -4.06
C THR A 168 -2.04 9.10 -4.64
N PHE A 169 -2.78 8.11 -5.12
CA PHE A 169 -2.25 6.98 -5.89
C PHE A 169 -2.99 6.91 -7.22
N GLN A 170 -2.30 7.21 -8.30
CA GLN A 170 -2.78 7.01 -9.66
C GLN A 170 -2.44 5.60 -10.12
N ILE A 171 -3.47 4.83 -10.44
CA ILE A 171 -3.35 3.49 -11.01
C ILE A 171 -3.67 3.59 -12.50
N LYS A 172 -2.74 3.15 -13.34
CA LYS A 172 -2.93 2.99 -14.79
C LYS A 172 -2.87 1.52 -15.15
N ILE A 173 -3.99 0.95 -15.56
CA ILE A 173 -4.07 -0.43 -16.02
C ILE A 173 -3.38 -0.55 -17.38
N SER A 174 -2.49 -1.55 -17.49
CA SER A 174 -1.83 -1.91 -18.73
C SER A 174 -2.84 -2.58 -19.66
N LYS A 175 -2.83 -2.21 -20.94
CA LYS A 175 -3.61 -2.95 -21.94
C LYS A 175 -2.94 -4.30 -22.16
N THR A 176 -3.68 -5.37 -21.89
CA THR A 176 -3.30 -6.74 -22.25
C THR A 176 -3.46 -6.98 -23.74
#